data_AF-A0A0F4RB45-F1
#
_entry.id   AF-A0A0F4RB45-F1
#
_cell.length_a   1.000
_cell.length_b   1.000
_cell.length_c   1.000
_cell.angle_alpha   90.00
_cell.angle_beta   90.00
_cell.angle_gamma   90.00
#
_symmetry.space_group_name_H-M   'P 1'
#
loop_
_entity.id
_entity.type
_entity.pdbx_description
1 polymer ?
#
loop_
_entity_poly.entity_id
_entity_poly.type
_entity_poly.pdbx_seq_one_letter_code
_entity_poly.pdbx_strand_id
1 'polypeptide(L)'
;MIAIPLPFVTSLLLSILAVVLFYRREQAAQATFIFIALCAVTSSIVGFRWETDIAVFKVLQPVLASCIPGVAWYCFTKSHRYKKSYFIHCLPPMLVVIGSLTYPFWRPPLDPFLAVLYVAYGIALLKASLSSNGIPEKVRLSDFPNTQKAESYAGIMLIVSAVIDIFVGINFAFYSGANALNIIAIGYCITLPLLAGTVVVVSQSVVQENIEMDSNEESTSRLMVEMKVSYPSVLTEEEMKKIVSKIDLLITEKEVFLDPDLTLDRLARKSGIPAKQISTSINQVYGRNISQVINEYRIERAKQLLISTDKTITQIYFDSGFQTKSNFNREFTRITEQTPSAYRSSQQDGK
;
A
#
# COMPACT_ATOMS: atom_id res chain seq x y z
N MET A 1 -12.69 -28.07 29.23
CA MET A 1 -12.13 -26.71 29.10
C MET A 1 -12.81 -26.06 27.91
N ILE A 2 -13.38 -24.86 28.06
CA ILE A 2 -13.98 -24.14 26.93
C ILE A 2 -12.83 -23.68 26.03
N ALA A 3 -12.55 -24.44 24.97
CA ALA A 3 -11.54 -24.07 23.99
C ALA A 3 -12.22 -23.15 22.98
N ILE A 4 -11.89 -21.86 22.99
CA ILE A 4 -12.39 -20.90 22.01
C ILE A 4 -11.68 -21.17 20.68
N PRO A 5 -12.41 -21.40 19.56
CA PRO A 5 -11.78 -21.57 18.27
C PRO A 5 -10.94 -20.36 17.87
N LEU A 6 -9.75 -20.64 17.31
CA LEU A 6 -8.82 -19.62 16.80
C LEU A 6 -9.48 -18.56 15.88
N PRO A 7 -10.45 -18.89 14.99
CA PRO A 7 -11.10 -17.90 14.13
C PRO A 7 -11.85 -16.78 14.89
N PHE A 8 -12.30 -17.02 16.12
CA PHE A 8 -12.94 -15.99 16.94
C PHE A 8 -11.91 -15.07 17.59
N VAL A 9 -10.77 -15.62 18.01
CA VAL A 9 -9.65 -14.83 18.56
C VAL A 9 -9.11 -13.89 17.48
N THR A 10 -8.89 -14.40 16.27
CA THR A 10 -8.44 -13.59 15.13
C THR A 10 -9.47 -12.52 14.77
N SER A 11 -10.77 -12.85 14.73
CA SER A 11 -11.83 -11.87 14.47
C SER A 11 -11.87 -10.75 15.52
N LEU A 12 -11.70 -11.08 16.80
CA LEU A 12 -11.64 -10.09 17.88
C LEU A 12 -10.45 -9.14 17.70
N LEU A 13 -9.26 -9.67 17.43
CA LEU A 13 -8.05 -8.86 17.19
C LEU A 13 -8.23 -7.91 16.00
N LEU A 14 -8.82 -8.41 14.91
CA LEU A 14 -9.11 -7.60 13.72
C LEU A 14 -10.19 -6.56 13.96
N SER A 15 -11.19 -6.87 14.77
CA SER A 15 -12.24 -5.93 15.15
C SER A 15 -11.68 -4.78 15.99
N ILE A 16 -10.81 -5.08 16.98
CA ILE A 16 -10.10 -4.06 17.76
C ILE A 16 -9.28 -3.16 16.83
N LEU A 17 -8.55 -3.75 15.89
CA LEU A 17 -7.73 -3.02 14.93
C LEU A 17 -8.56 -2.11 14.01
N ALA A 18 -9.71 -2.61 13.53
CA ALA A 18 -10.65 -1.83 12.74
C ALA A 18 -11.20 -0.63 13.55
N VAL A 19 -11.57 -0.83 14.81
CA VAL A 19 -12.03 0.25 15.69
C VAL A 19 -10.94 1.31 15.89
N VAL A 20 -9.69 0.90 16.12
CA VAL A 20 -8.56 1.84 16.26
C VAL A 20 -8.38 2.68 14.99
N LEU A 21 -8.52 2.10 13.80
CA LEU A 21 -8.44 2.85 12.55
C LEU A 21 -9.65 3.78 12.34
N PHE A 22 -10.85 3.35 12.73
CA PHE A 22 -12.06 4.16 12.61
C PHE A 22 -11.97 5.45 13.44
N TYR A 23 -11.49 5.35 14.69
CA TYR A 23 -11.34 6.52 15.56
C TYR A 23 -10.26 7.50 15.11
N ARG A 24 -9.30 7.07 14.26
CA ARG A 24 -8.25 7.96 13.73
C ARG A 24 -8.71 8.91 12.61
N ARG A 25 -9.97 8.84 12.14
CA ARG A 25 -10.65 9.82 11.24
C ARG A 25 -9.89 10.27 9.98
N GLU A 26 -9.06 9.41 9.40
CA GLU A 26 -8.32 9.73 8.17
C GLU A 26 -9.02 9.11 6.94
N GLN A 27 -9.22 9.85 5.84
CA GLN A 27 -9.86 9.34 4.61
C GLN A 27 -9.16 8.09 4.06
N ALA A 28 -7.83 8.03 4.19
CA ALA A 28 -7.04 6.87 3.82
C ALA A 28 -7.26 5.66 4.74
N ALA A 29 -7.63 5.86 6.00
CA ALA A 29 -7.92 4.77 6.94
C ALA A 29 -9.29 4.11 6.67
N GLN A 30 -10.22 4.79 6.00
CA GLN A 30 -11.57 4.27 5.72
C GLN A 30 -11.56 3.05 4.81
N ALA A 31 -10.77 3.05 3.72
CA ALA A 31 -10.66 1.89 2.84
C ALA A 31 -10.03 0.69 3.58
N THR A 32 -8.92 0.92 4.29
CA THR A 32 -8.24 -0.13 5.06
C THR A 32 -9.13 -0.67 6.19
N PHE A 33 -9.96 0.17 6.81
CA PHE A 33 -10.99 -0.25 7.75
C PHE A 33 -11.96 -1.25 7.12
N ILE A 34 -12.48 -0.97 5.91
CA ILE A 34 -13.39 -1.86 5.19
C ILE A 34 -12.73 -3.23 4.96
N PHE A 35 -11.47 -3.25 4.54
CA PHE A 35 -10.72 -4.48 4.34
C PHE A 35 -10.57 -5.31 5.62
N ILE A 36 -10.14 -4.68 6.71
CA ILE A 36 -9.96 -5.38 8.00
C ILE A 36 -11.31 -5.86 8.56
N ALA A 37 -12.35 -5.05 8.45
CA ALA A 37 -13.70 -5.41 8.89
C ALA A 37 -14.21 -6.63 8.10
N LEU A 38 -13.99 -6.68 6.79
CA LEU A 38 -14.33 -7.83 5.97
C LEU A 38 -13.57 -9.09 6.43
N CYS A 39 -12.27 -8.99 6.70
CA CYS A 39 -11.46 -10.10 7.23
C CYS A 39 -11.91 -10.56 8.62
N ALA A 40 -12.35 -9.65 9.48
CA ALA A 40 -12.91 -9.99 10.79
C ALA A 40 -14.21 -10.78 10.64
N VAL A 41 -15.14 -10.29 9.80
CA VAL A 41 -16.43 -10.95 9.54
C VAL A 41 -16.22 -12.33 8.93
N THR A 42 -15.34 -12.48 7.94
CA THR A 42 -15.05 -13.79 7.33
C THR A 42 -14.45 -14.75 8.35
N SER A 43 -13.54 -14.28 9.21
CA SER A 43 -12.96 -15.10 10.28
C SER A 43 -14.00 -15.56 11.31
N SER A 44 -14.94 -14.69 11.71
CA SER A 44 -16.06 -15.08 12.57
C SER A 44 -16.92 -16.17 11.93
N ILE A 45 -17.22 -16.05 10.63
CA ILE A 45 -18.04 -17.03 9.91
C ILE A 45 -17.33 -18.37 9.76
N VAL A 46 -16.01 -18.36 9.57
CA VAL A 46 -15.20 -19.59 9.66
C VAL A 46 -15.38 -20.22 11.04
N GLY A 47 -15.28 -19.45 12.13
CA GLY A 47 -15.52 -19.95 13.49
C GLY A 47 -16.89 -20.62 13.64
N PHE A 48 -17.96 -19.95 13.22
CA PHE A 48 -19.32 -20.50 13.26
C PHE A 48 -19.49 -21.75 12.39
N ARG A 49 -18.85 -21.83 11.22
CA ARG A 49 -18.90 -23.03 10.38
C ARG A 49 -18.30 -24.25 11.07
N TRP A 50 -17.25 -24.07 11.86
CA TRP A 50 -16.59 -25.20 12.55
C TRP A 50 -17.30 -25.62 13.83
N GLU A 51 -18.03 -24.72 14.49
CA GLU A 51 -18.79 -25.04 15.71
C GLU A 51 -20.24 -25.46 15.46
N THR A 52 -20.84 -25.02 14.34
CA THR A 52 -22.27 -25.23 14.06
C THR A 52 -22.48 -25.95 12.73
N ASP A 53 -23.47 -26.83 12.66
CA ASP A 53 -23.81 -27.52 11.41
C ASP A 53 -24.82 -26.73 10.53
N ILE A 54 -24.91 -25.42 10.74
CA ILE A 54 -25.88 -24.56 10.04
C ILE A 54 -25.43 -24.37 8.58
N ALA A 55 -26.29 -24.76 7.63
CA ALA A 55 -26.00 -24.71 6.20
C ALA A 55 -25.69 -23.30 5.67
N VAL A 56 -26.25 -22.25 6.30
CA VAL A 56 -26.04 -20.85 5.90
C VAL A 56 -24.55 -20.48 5.93
N PHE A 57 -23.78 -20.91 6.93
CA PHE A 57 -22.37 -20.58 7.02
C PHE A 57 -21.52 -21.28 5.96
N LYS A 58 -21.96 -22.45 5.48
CA LYS A 58 -21.32 -23.17 4.37
C LYS A 58 -21.44 -22.41 3.04
N VAL A 59 -22.57 -21.70 2.84
CA VAL A 59 -22.80 -20.85 1.66
C VAL A 59 -22.13 -19.47 1.82
N LEU A 60 -22.21 -18.88 3.01
CA LEU A 60 -21.77 -17.50 3.23
C LEU A 60 -20.24 -17.36 3.23
N GLN A 61 -19.50 -18.34 3.76
CA GLN A 61 -18.04 -18.28 3.83
C GLN A 61 -17.36 -18.06 2.48
N PRO A 62 -17.57 -18.90 1.44
CA PRO A 62 -16.85 -18.74 0.17
C PRO A 62 -17.23 -17.43 -0.53
N VAL A 63 -18.47 -16.97 -0.38
CA VAL A 63 -18.93 -15.69 -0.93
C VAL A 63 -18.14 -14.53 -0.31
N LEU A 64 -18.04 -14.46 1.01
CA LEU A 64 -17.29 -13.38 1.64
C LEU A 64 -15.78 -13.49 1.42
N ALA A 65 -15.23 -14.71 1.37
CA ALA A 65 -13.83 -14.94 1.03
C ALA A 65 -13.50 -14.40 -0.37
N SER A 66 -14.38 -14.61 -1.36
CA SER A 66 -14.19 -14.11 -2.72
C SER A 66 -14.16 -12.57 -2.84
N CYS A 67 -14.72 -11.85 -1.87
CA CYS A 67 -14.68 -10.40 -1.82
C CYS A 67 -13.32 -9.85 -1.35
N ILE A 68 -12.56 -10.62 -0.55
CA ILE A 68 -11.31 -10.17 0.09
C ILE A 68 -10.28 -9.69 -0.95
N PRO A 69 -9.95 -10.44 -2.03
CA PRO A 69 -8.95 -10.00 -3.01
C PRO A 69 -9.34 -8.72 -3.74
N GLY A 70 -10.62 -8.56 -4.10
CA GLY A 70 -11.13 -7.36 -4.76
C GLY A 70 -11.09 -6.13 -3.86
N VAL A 71 -11.47 -6.29 -2.59
CA VAL A 71 -11.36 -5.22 -1.60
C VAL A 71 -9.90 -4.89 -1.29
N ALA A 72 -9.01 -5.89 -1.17
CA ALA A 72 -7.58 -5.68 -1.01
C ALA A 72 -7.00 -4.86 -2.16
N TRP A 73 -7.33 -5.23 -3.40
CA TRP A 73 -6.93 -4.47 -4.59
C TRP A 73 -7.36 -3.01 -4.48
N TYR A 74 -8.64 -2.77 -4.22
CA TYR A 74 -9.17 -1.41 -4.07
C TYR A 74 -8.50 -0.61 -2.95
N CYS A 75 -8.22 -1.26 -1.81
CA CYS A 75 -7.69 -0.59 -0.62
C CYS A 75 -6.20 -0.25 -0.75
N PHE A 76 -5.43 -1.13 -1.38
CA PHE A 76 -3.97 -1.02 -1.38
C PHE A 76 -3.42 -0.40 -2.67
N THR A 77 -4.06 -0.54 -3.83
CA THR A 77 -3.58 0.06 -5.10
C THR A 77 -3.92 1.56 -5.26
N LYS A 78 -3.73 2.37 -4.21
CA LYS A 78 -4.48 3.61 -4.00
C LYS A 78 -4.40 4.68 -5.10
N SER A 79 -5.60 5.19 -5.38
CA SER A 79 -5.99 6.51 -5.91
C SER A 79 -6.23 6.63 -7.43
N HIS A 80 -7.51 6.59 -7.81
CA HIS A 80 -8.11 7.26 -8.99
C HIS A 80 -7.58 6.95 -10.40
N ARG A 81 -6.59 6.06 -10.56
CA ARG A 81 -6.17 5.60 -11.87
C ARG A 81 -7.00 4.37 -12.25
N TYR A 82 -7.85 4.57 -13.25
CA TYR A 82 -8.86 3.66 -13.84
C TYR A 82 -10.29 3.80 -13.32
N LYS A 83 -11.03 4.75 -13.90
CA LYS A 83 -12.50 4.80 -13.95
C LYS A 83 -13.14 3.63 -14.74
N LYS A 84 -12.38 2.61 -15.17
CA LYS A 84 -12.90 1.57 -16.05
C LYS A 84 -12.86 0.20 -15.37
N SER A 85 -14.08 -0.28 -15.08
CA SER A 85 -14.48 -1.65 -14.76
C SER A 85 -14.41 -2.13 -13.30
N TYR A 86 -14.99 -1.34 -12.38
CA TYR A 86 -15.40 -1.86 -11.05
C TYR A 86 -16.21 -3.16 -11.15
N PHE A 87 -17.02 -3.30 -12.20
CA PHE A 87 -17.82 -4.49 -12.47
C PHE A 87 -17.01 -5.78 -12.61
N ILE A 88 -15.77 -5.73 -13.10
CA ILE A 88 -14.93 -6.95 -13.24
C ILE A 88 -14.59 -7.53 -11.87
N HIS A 89 -14.40 -6.68 -10.85
CA HIS A 89 -14.10 -7.12 -9.50
C HIS A 89 -15.34 -7.70 -8.77
N CYS A 90 -16.56 -7.43 -9.25
CA CYS A 90 -17.80 -8.02 -8.74
C CYS A 90 -18.12 -9.39 -9.37
N LEU A 91 -17.48 -9.74 -10.48
CA LEU A 91 -17.73 -10.99 -11.20
C LEU A 91 -17.33 -12.24 -10.41
N PRO A 92 -16.16 -12.31 -9.74
CA PRO A 92 -15.80 -13.49 -8.95
C PRO A 92 -16.77 -13.77 -7.79
N PRO A 93 -17.17 -12.79 -6.95
CA PRO A 93 -18.20 -13.04 -5.93
C PRO A 93 -19.53 -13.50 -6.51
N MET A 94 -19.97 -12.94 -7.64
CA MET A 94 -21.20 -13.36 -8.30
C MET A 94 -21.14 -14.82 -8.77
N LEU A 95 -20.00 -15.25 -9.36
CA LEU A 95 -19.78 -16.64 -9.73
C LEU A 95 -19.78 -17.60 -8.52
N VAL A 96 -19.19 -17.17 -7.40
CA VAL A 96 -19.15 -17.97 -6.18
C VAL A 96 -20.54 -18.09 -5.54
N VAL A 97 -21.36 -17.03 -5.57
CA VAL A 97 -22.77 -17.07 -5.14
C VAL A 97 -23.54 -18.09 -5.97
N ILE A 98 -23.45 -18.00 -7.31
CA ILE A 98 -24.13 -18.95 -8.21
C ILE A 98 -23.66 -20.37 -7.91
N GLY A 99 -22.35 -20.59 -7.84
CA GLY A 99 -21.79 -21.92 -7.58
C GLY A 99 -22.21 -22.50 -6.23
N SER A 100 -22.31 -21.66 -5.20
CA SER A 100 -22.72 -22.05 -3.85
C SER A 100 -24.22 -22.38 -3.78
N LEU A 101 -25.07 -21.66 -4.52
CA LEU A 101 -26.51 -21.95 -4.64
C LEU A 101 -26.78 -23.21 -5.47
N THR A 102 -25.95 -23.49 -6.48
CA THR A 102 -26.08 -24.69 -7.32
C THR A 102 -25.49 -25.95 -6.69
N TYR A 103 -24.80 -25.84 -5.54
CA TYR A 103 -24.09 -26.94 -4.87
C TYR A 103 -24.89 -28.26 -4.73
N PRO A 104 -26.21 -28.24 -4.42
CA PRO A 104 -27.00 -29.47 -4.35
C PRO A 104 -27.14 -30.22 -5.68
N PHE A 105 -27.11 -29.50 -6.81
CA PHE A 105 -27.33 -30.03 -8.16
C PHE A 105 -26.02 -30.31 -8.90
N TRP A 106 -25.03 -29.45 -8.68
CA TRP A 106 -23.70 -29.52 -9.28
C TRP A 106 -22.70 -29.05 -8.23
N ARG A 107 -21.59 -29.77 -8.06
CA ARG A 107 -20.53 -29.43 -7.10
C ARG A 107 -19.39 -28.69 -7.82
N PRO A 108 -19.49 -27.38 -8.07
CA PRO A 108 -18.43 -26.64 -8.72
C PRO A 108 -17.17 -26.64 -7.84
N PRO A 109 -15.97 -26.64 -8.43
CA PRO A 109 -14.71 -26.65 -7.70
C PRO A 109 -14.40 -25.24 -7.15
N LEU A 110 -15.16 -24.81 -6.13
CA LEU A 110 -15.04 -23.46 -5.54
C LEU A 110 -13.70 -23.24 -4.84
N ASP A 111 -13.16 -24.25 -4.16
CA ASP A 111 -11.91 -24.15 -3.41
C ASP A 111 -10.70 -23.81 -4.32
N PRO A 112 -10.41 -24.56 -5.41
CA PRO A 112 -9.32 -24.18 -6.32
C PRO A 112 -9.61 -22.88 -7.08
N PHE A 113 -10.89 -22.55 -7.34
CA PHE A 113 -11.25 -21.26 -7.92
C PHE A 113 -10.88 -20.09 -7.00
N LEU A 114 -11.19 -20.19 -5.70
CA LEU A 114 -10.82 -19.19 -4.70
C LEU A 114 -9.29 -19.10 -4.54
N ALA A 115 -8.58 -20.23 -4.52
CA ALA A 115 -7.12 -20.24 -4.46
C ALA A 115 -6.49 -19.51 -5.66
N VAL A 116 -6.96 -19.79 -6.88
CA VAL A 116 -6.50 -19.08 -8.09
C VAL A 116 -6.80 -17.59 -8.02
N LEU A 117 -7.99 -17.20 -7.54
CA LEU A 117 -8.37 -15.81 -7.36
C LEU A 117 -7.40 -15.08 -6.41
N TYR A 118 -7.10 -15.67 -5.25
CA TYR A 118 -6.18 -15.09 -4.28
C TYR A 118 -4.75 -14.98 -4.83
N VAL A 119 -4.25 -16.01 -5.53
CA VAL A 119 -2.93 -15.97 -6.18
C VAL A 119 -2.89 -14.90 -7.26
N ALA A 120 -3.91 -14.79 -8.12
CA ALA A 120 -3.96 -13.82 -9.21
C ALA A 120 -3.88 -12.38 -8.68
N TYR A 121 -4.69 -12.04 -7.68
CA TYR A 121 -4.67 -10.73 -7.04
C TYR A 121 -3.41 -10.49 -6.22
N GLY A 122 -2.89 -11.52 -5.55
CA GLY A 122 -1.64 -11.44 -4.81
C GLY A 122 -0.45 -11.09 -5.72
N ILE A 123 -0.32 -11.78 -6.86
CA ILE A 123 0.68 -11.47 -7.89
C ILE A 123 0.44 -10.08 -8.48
N ALA A 124 -0.82 -9.71 -8.75
CA ALA A 124 -1.15 -8.40 -9.27
C ALA A 124 -0.71 -7.28 -8.30
N LEU A 125 -0.95 -7.43 -6.99
CA LEU A 125 -0.52 -6.48 -5.96
C LEU A 125 1.00 -6.39 -5.86
N LEU A 126 1.71 -7.52 -5.96
CA LEU A 126 3.17 -7.52 -5.98
C LEU A 126 3.72 -6.81 -7.23
N LYS A 127 3.11 -7.04 -8.40
CA LYS A 127 3.49 -6.33 -9.64
C LYS A 127 3.17 -4.84 -9.55
N ALA A 128 2.05 -4.47 -8.93
CA ALA A 128 1.67 -3.07 -8.72
C ALA A 128 2.69 -2.37 -7.82
N SER A 129 3.06 -3.01 -6.71
CA SER A 129 4.11 -2.53 -5.81
C SER A 129 5.43 -2.29 -6.54
N LEU A 130 5.87 -3.23 -7.38
CA LEU A 130 7.14 -3.11 -8.11
C LEU A 130 7.10 -2.07 -9.26
N SER A 131 5.91 -1.58 -9.64
CA SER A 131 5.77 -0.66 -10.76
C SER A 131 6.09 0.79 -10.35
N SER A 132 7.31 1.23 -10.67
CA SER A 132 7.78 2.62 -10.42
C SER A 132 6.98 3.70 -11.17
N ASN A 133 6.22 3.32 -12.22
CA ASN A 133 5.43 4.25 -13.05
C ASN A 133 4.12 4.71 -12.37
N GLY A 134 3.86 4.24 -11.16
CA GLY A 134 2.59 4.38 -10.45
C GLY A 134 2.57 5.36 -9.28
N ILE A 135 3.54 6.27 -9.10
CA ILE A 135 3.52 7.21 -7.97
C ILE A 135 2.18 7.96 -7.95
N PRO A 136 1.39 7.84 -6.86
CA PRO A 136 0.11 8.53 -6.78
C PRO A 136 0.37 10.03 -6.77
N GLU A 137 -0.30 10.75 -7.66
CA GLU A 137 -0.07 12.18 -7.86
C GLU A 137 -0.30 12.97 -6.56
N LYS A 138 -1.24 12.50 -5.73
CA LYS A 138 -1.64 13.14 -4.47
C LYS A 138 -0.93 12.62 -3.21
N VAL A 139 -0.08 11.60 -3.30
CA VAL A 139 0.65 11.09 -2.13
C VAL A 139 1.93 11.87 -1.95
N ARG A 140 2.23 12.22 -0.69
CA ARG A 140 3.51 12.86 -0.32
C ARG A 140 4.67 11.99 -0.78
N LEU A 141 5.66 12.62 -1.39
CA LEU A 141 6.83 11.89 -1.88
C LEU A 141 7.61 11.22 -0.72
N SER A 142 7.51 11.72 0.51
CA SER A 142 8.08 11.05 1.70
C SER A 142 7.45 9.69 2.01
N ASP A 143 6.14 9.51 1.80
CA ASP A 143 5.39 8.35 2.29
C ASP A 143 5.21 7.25 1.24
N PHE A 144 5.67 7.50 0.02
CA PHE A 144 5.61 6.55 -1.09
C PHE A 144 6.23 5.17 -0.76
N PRO A 145 7.42 5.06 -0.11
CA PRO A 145 8.00 3.76 0.20
C PRO A 145 7.17 2.92 1.18
N ASN A 146 6.43 3.57 2.09
CA ASN A 146 5.55 2.86 3.02
C ASN A 146 4.30 2.35 2.29
N THR A 147 3.76 3.12 1.35
CA THR A 147 2.62 2.69 0.52
C THR A 147 2.96 1.45 -0.31
N GLN A 148 4.14 1.43 -0.94
CA GLN A 148 4.65 0.28 -1.70
C GLN A 148 4.82 -0.97 -0.81
N LYS A 149 5.30 -0.81 0.43
CA LYS A 149 5.39 -1.91 1.40
C LYS A 149 4.03 -2.45 1.79
N ALA A 150 3.02 -1.60 1.98
CA ALA A 150 1.66 -2.04 2.30
C ALA A 150 1.07 -2.89 1.17
N GLU A 151 1.21 -2.47 -0.09
CA GLU A 151 0.81 -3.26 -1.26
C GLU A 151 1.52 -4.61 -1.32
N SER A 152 2.83 -4.61 -1.07
CA SER A 152 3.65 -5.83 -1.06
C SER A 152 3.18 -6.81 0.00
N TYR A 153 2.97 -6.33 1.23
CA TYR A 153 2.51 -7.16 2.34
C TYR A 153 1.11 -7.71 2.10
N ALA A 154 0.18 -6.91 1.55
CA ALA A 154 -1.15 -7.37 1.17
C ALA A 154 -1.07 -8.47 0.09
N GLY A 155 -0.21 -8.29 -0.92
CA GLY A 155 0.02 -9.30 -1.96
C GLY A 155 0.58 -10.62 -1.41
N ILE A 156 1.60 -10.55 -0.54
CA ILE A 156 2.17 -11.73 0.15
C ILE A 156 1.10 -12.42 0.98
N MET A 157 0.30 -11.67 1.74
CA MET A 157 -0.76 -12.22 2.59
C MET A 157 -1.78 -13.02 1.76
N LEU A 158 -2.21 -12.52 0.60
CA LEU A 158 -3.16 -13.24 -0.26
C LEU A 158 -2.56 -14.55 -0.79
N ILE A 159 -1.29 -14.55 -1.21
CA ILE A 159 -0.62 -15.75 -1.69
C ILE A 159 -0.47 -16.78 -0.56
N VAL A 160 -0.04 -16.35 0.63
CA VAL A 160 0.05 -17.22 1.81
C VAL A 160 -1.30 -17.84 2.15
N SER A 161 -2.38 -17.05 2.09
CA SER A 161 -3.74 -17.54 2.35
C SER A 161 -4.15 -18.60 1.32
N ALA A 162 -3.89 -18.38 0.03
CA ALA A 162 -4.18 -19.37 -1.02
C ALA A 162 -3.40 -20.67 -0.82
N VAL A 163 -2.12 -20.57 -0.42
CA VAL A 163 -1.30 -21.75 -0.13
C VAL A 163 -1.88 -22.55 1.02
N ILE A 164 -2.29 -21.89 2.12
CA ILE A 164 -2.94 -22.54 3.26
C ILE A 164 -4.22 -23.27 2.80
N ASP A 165 -5.07 -22.61 2.00
CA ASP A 165 -6.32 -23.21 1.49
C ASP A 165 -6.05 -24.44 0.61
N ILE A 166 -5.01 -24.39 -0.24
CA ILE A 166 -4.57 -25.54 -1.05
C ILE A 166 -4.12 -26.70 -0.14
N PHE A 167 -3.31 -26.44 0.89
CA PHE A 167 -2.87 -27.47 1.83
C PHE A 167 -4.04 -28.08 2.60
N VAL A 168 -5.02 -27.27 3.01
CA VAL A 168 -6.26 -27.77 3.65
C VAL A 168 -7.03 -28.65 2.66
N GLY A 169 -7.19 -28.22 1.41
CA GLY A 169 -7.87 -29.00 0.36
C GLY A 169 -7.20 -30.35 0.09
N ILE A 170 -5.86 -30.37 -0.03
CA ILE A 170 -5.06 -31.61 -0.15
C ILE A 170 -5.25 -32.48 1.09
N ASN A 171 -5.27 -31.90 2.29
CA ASN A 171 -5.48 -32.66 3.51
C ASN A 171 -6.86 -33.34 3.57
N PHE A 172 -7.90 -32.66 3.10
CA PHE A 172 -9.23 -33.27 2.97
C PHE A 172 -9.25 -34.37 1.90
N ALA A 173 -8.60 -34.15 0.75
CA ALA A 173 -8.60 -35.10 -0.36
C ALA A 173 -7.84 -36.40 -0.04
N PHE A 174 -6.68 -36.32 0.62
CA PHE A 174 -5.79 -37.47 0.83
C PHE A 174 -5.79 -38.01 2.25
N TYR A 175 -6.17 -37.20 3.25
CA TYR A 175 -6.06 -37.54 4.67
C TYR A 175 -7.37 -37.35 5.44
N SER A 176 -8.50 -37.21 4.74
CA SER A 176 -9.84 -37.02 5.32
C SER A 176 -9.92 -35.86 6.33
N GLY A 177 -9.05 -34.85 6.20
CA GLY A 177 -9.03 -33.68 7.08
C GLY A 177 -8.38 -33.90 8.44
N ALA A 178 -7.69 -35.03 8.67
CA ALA A 178 -7.11 -35.37 9.98
C ALA A 178 -6.18 -34.30 10.56
N ASN A 179 -5.50 -33.52 9.71
CA ASN A 179 -4.57 -32.47 10.12
C ASN A 179 -5.07 -31.05 9.76
N ALA A 180 -6.31 -30.89 9.30
CA ALA A 180 -6.82 -29.61 8.81
C ALA A 180 -6.75 -28.51 9.88
N LEU A 181 -7.10 -28.82 11.14
CA LEU A 181 -7.02 -27.87 12.25
C LEU A 181 -5.59 -27.41 12.54
N ASN A 182 -4.60 -28.31 12.45
CA ASN A 182 -3.19 -27.96 12.66
C ASN A 182 -2.67 -27.06 11.54
N ILE A 183 -3.04 -27.34 10.29
CA ILE A 183 -2.67 -26.52 9.12
C ILE A 183 -3.26 -25.11 9.27
N ILE A 184 -4.53 -25.00 9.66
CA ILE A 184 -5.21 -23.72 9.88
C ILE A 184 -4.55 -22.95 11.02
N ALA A 185 -4.21 -23.61 12.13
CA ALA A 185 -3.55 -22.97 13.26
C ALA A 185 -2.18 -22.37 12.88
N ILE A 186 -1.35 -23.14 12.16
CA ILE A 186 -0.07 -22.65 11.63
C ILE A 186 -0.29 -21.47 10.66
N GLY A 187 -1.32 -21.58 9.81
CA GLY A 187 -1.70 -20.51 8.88
C GLY A 187 -2.05 -19.20 9.59
N TYR A 188 -2.80 -19.27 10.70
CA TYR A 188 -3.12 -18.08 11.51
C TYR A 188 -1.89 -17.46 12.18
N CYS A 189 -0.94 -18.27 12.64
CA CYS A 189 0.33 -17.77 13.19
C CYS A 189 1.15 -16.96 12.18
N ILE A 190 1.00 -17.22 10.88
CA ILE A 190 1.72 -16.50 9.81
C ILE A 190 0.91 -15.30 9.30
N THR A 191 -0.40 -15.47 9.09
CA THR A 191 -1.26 -14.44 8.48
C THR A 191 -1.53 -13.26 9.41
N LEU A 192 -1.63 -13.48 10.73
CA LEU A 192 -1.87 -12.40 11.70
C LEU A 192 -0.72 -11.38 11.76
N PRO A 193 0.57 -11.77 11.90
CA PRO A 193 1.68 -10.82 11.83
C PRO A 193 1.77 -10.06 10.51
N LEU A 194 1.50 -10.72 9.38
CA LEU A 194 1.48 -10.07 8.06
C LEU A 194 0.39 -9.00 8.00
N LEU A 195 -0.82 -9.33 8.46
CA LEU A 195 -1.95 -8.40 8.51
C LEU A 195 -1.66 -7.24 9.48
N ALA A 196 -1.12 -7.52 10.67
CA ALA A 196 -0.68 -6.46 11.59
C ALA A 196 0.38 -5.54 10.96
N GLY A 197 1.35 -6.11 10.24
CA GLY A 197 2.37 -5.37 9.50
C GLY A 197 1.77 -4.45 8.44
N THR A 198 0.80 -4.92 7.64
CA THR A 198 0.09 -4.07 6.67
C THR A 198 -0.55 -2.87 7.34
N VAL A 199 -1.19 -3.08 8.50
CA VAL A 199 -1.91 -2.02 9.20
C VAL A 199 -0.99 -1.02 9.85
N VAL A 200 0.12 -1.47 10.45
CA VAL A 200 1.13 -0.55 11.01
C VAL A 200 1.71 0.34 9.91
N VAL A 201 2.06 -0.24 8.76
CA VAL A 201 2.63 0.51 7.64
C VAL A 201 1.63 1.52 7.09
N VAL A 202 0.38 1.12 6.87
CA VAL A 202 -0.68 2.04 6.43
C VAL A 202 -0.95 3.12 7.49
N SER A 203 -0.95 2.75 8.77
CA SER A 203 -1.17 3.70 9.85
C SER A 203 -0.06 4.73 9.96
N GLN A 204 1.18 4.39 9.60
CA GLN A 204 2.31 5.32 9.60
C GLN A 204 2.32 6.21 8.36
N SER A 205 1.82 5.73 7.22
CA SER A 205 1.80 6.50 5.96
C SER A 205 0.67 7.52 5.88
N VAL A 206 -0.23 7.55 6.86
CA VAL A 206 -1.48 8.29 6.76
C VAL A 206 -1.50 9.57 7.61
N VAL A 207 -0.49 9.86 8.43
CA VAL A 207 -0.58 10.95 9.42
C VAL A 207 -0.64 12.37 8.81
N GLN A 208 -1.76 13.06 9.11
CA GLN A 208 -2.03 14.50 9.13
C GLN A 208 -2.30 15.20 7.78
N GLU A 209 -3.54 15.11 7.31
CA GLU A 209 -4.15 16.12 6.43
C GLU A 209 -4.69 17.28 7.31
N ASN A 210 -3.81 18.20 7.74
CA ASN A 210 -4.29 19.48 8.27
C ASN A 210 -4.67 20.35 7.07
N ILE A 211 -5.98 20.49 6.90
CA ILE A 211 -6.59 21.41 5.93
C ILE A 211 -6.30 22.84 6.40
N GLU A 212 -5.24 23.45 5.89
CA GLU A 212 -5.25 24.88 5.64
C GLU A 212 -5.72 25.07 4.20
N MET A 213 -7.01 25.39 4.06
CA MET A 213 -7.57 25.94 2.83
C MET A 213 -6.87 27.27 2.54
N ASP A 214 -5.86 27.26 1.68
CA ASP A 214 -5.44 28.48 1.01
C ASP A 214 -6.48 28.81 -0.06
N SER A 215 -7.22 29.88 0.19
CA SER A 215 -8.35 30.40 -0.59
C SER A 215 -8.00 30.89 -2.01
N ASN A 216 -6.89 30.45 -2.59
CA ASN A 216 -6.42 30.85 -3.92
C ASN A 216 -6.56 29.76 -5.00
N GLU A 217 -7.03 28.55 -4.66
CA GLU A 217 -7.09 27.42 -5.60
C GLU A 217 -8.11 27.58 -6.75
N GLU A 218 -9.13 28.44 -6.61
CA GLU A 218 -10.19 28.57 -7.62
C GLU A 218 -9.76 29.33 -8.89
N SER A 219 -8.71 30.14 -8.83
CA SER A 219 -8.27 30.95 -9.98
C SER A 219 -7.32 30.18 -10.92
N THR A 220 -6.49 29.29 -10.38
CA THR A 220 -5.51 28.52 -11.18
C THR A 220 -6.15 27.31 -11.86
N SER A 221 -7.21 26.75 -11.27
CA SER A 221 -7.86 25.56 -11.79
C SER A 221 -8.69 25.80 -13.06
N ARG A 222 -9.11 27.05 -13.34
CA ARG A 222 -9.80 27.41 -14.60
C ARG A 222 -8.88 27.51 -15.80
N LEU A 223 -7.60 27.85 -15.60
CA LEU A 223 -6.62 27.97 -16.70
C LEU A 223 -6.13 26.60 -17.22
N MET A 224 -6.30 25.52 -16.46
CA MET A 224 -5.84 24.18 -16.86
C MET A 224 -6.89 23.34 -17.61
N VAL A 225 -8.17 23.72 -17.58
CA VAL A 225 -9.26 22.94 -18.21
C VAL A 225 -9.26 23.06 -19.74
N GLU A 226 -8.62 24.08 -20.30
CA GLU A 226 -8.72 24.36 -21.75
C GLU A 226 -7.59 23.74 -22.60
N MET A 227 -6.57 23.15 -22.00
CA MET A 227 -5.45 22.56 -22.76
C MET A 227 -5.44 21.03 -22.71
N LYS A 228 -6.49 20.42 -23.29
CA LYS A 228 -6.52 18.98 -23.59
C LYS A 228 -5.71 18.72 -24.87
N VAL A 229 -4.39 18.92 -24.80
CA VAL A 229 -3.49 18.49 -25.89
C VAL A 229 -3.34 16.97 -25.78
N SER A 230 -3.68 16.27 -26.86
CA SER A 230 -3.36 14.86 -27.04
C SER A 230 -1.85 14.72 -27.14
N TYR A 231 -1.18 14.53 -26.01
CA TYR A 231 0.26 14.26 -25.99
C TYR A 231 0.55 12.91 -26.66
N PRO A 232 1.55 12.80 -27.56
CA PRO A 232 1.98 11.54 -28.13
C PRO A 232 2.33 10.54 -27.02
N SER A 233 1.93 9.29 -27.19
CA SER A 233 2.10 8.23 -26.17
C SER A 233 3.55 7.77 -25.97
N VAL A 234 4.51 8.34 -26.69
CA VAL A 234 5.94 8.01 -26.59
C VAL A 234 6.73 9.32 -26.57
N LEU A 235 7.30 9.66 -25.41
CA LEU A 235 8.28 10.74 -25.30
C LEU A 235 9.61 10.24 -25.88
N THR A 236 10.27 11.07 -26.67
CA THR A 236 11.64 10.80 -27.11
C THR A 236 12.62 10.92 -25.94
N GLU A 237 13.78 10.28 -26.04
CA GLU A 237 14.81 10.35 -24.98
C GLU A 237 15.24 11.80 -24.71
N GLU A 238 15.34 12.62 -25.75
CA GLU A 238 15.68 14.04 -25.65
C GLU A 238 14.60 14.86 -24.92
N GLU A 239 13.32 14.60 -25.17
CA GLU A 239 12.23 15.24 -24.42
C GLU A 239 12.23 14.82 -22.95
N MET A 240 12.49 13.54 -22.67
CA MET A 240 12.60 13.05 -21.30
C MET A 240 13.76 13.71 -20.54
N LYS A 241 14.94 13.84 -21.17
CA LYS A 241 16.08 14.56 -20.58
C LYS A 241 15.73 16.02 -20.31
N LYS A 242 15.06 16.71 -21.23
CA LYS A 242 14.60 18.11 -21.02
C LYS A 242 13.64 18.24 -19.84
N ILE A 243 12.69 17.30 -19.70
CA ILE A 243 11.77 17.27 -18.56
C ILE A 243 12.57 17.11 -17.27
N VAL A 244 13.51 16.15 -17.22
CA VAL A 244 14.34 15.92 -16.03
C VAL A 244 15.16 17.15 -15.67
N SER A 245 15.86 17.77 -16.62
CA SER A 245 16.63 18.99 -16.35
C SER A 245 15.78 20.14 -15.81
N LYS A 246 14.57 20.31 -16.33
CA LYS A 246 13.64 21.34 -15.82
C LYS A 246 13.16 21.03 -14.40
N ILE A 247 12.97 19.75 -14.06
CA ILE A 247 12.61 19.32 -12.71
C ILE A 247 13.80 19.50 -11.76
N ASP A 248 15.03 19.17 -12.17
CA ASP A 248 16.23 19.36 -11.34
C ASP A 248 16.47 20.82 -11.00
N LEU A 249 16.32 21.72 -11.98
CA LEU A 249 16.36 23.17 -11.75
C LEU A 249 15.30 23.61 -10.74
N LEU A 250 14.06 23.10 -10.87
CA LEU A 250 13.00 23.42 -9.92
C LEU A 250 13.31 22.90 -8.50
N ILE A 251 13.91 21.72 -8.40
CA ILE A 251 14.34 21.12 -7.12
C ILE A 251 15.45 21.93 -6.47
N THR A 252 16.47 22.31 -7.23
CA THR A 252 17.67 22.98 -6.71
C THR A 252 17.46 24.47 -6.48
N GLU A 253 16.88 25.21 -7.43
CA GLU A 253 16.75 26.67 -7.32
C GLU A 253 15.66 27.11 -6.35
N LYS A 254 14.53 26.37 -6.31
CA LYS A 254 13.39 26.70 -5.43
C LYS A 254 13.35 25.84 -4.17
N GLU A 255 14.35 24.99 -3.97
CA GLU A 255 14.47 24.08 -2.83
C GLU A 255 13.17 23.34 -2.50
N VAL A 256 12.38 22.94 -3.51
CA VAL A 256 11.05 22.35 -3.27
C VAL A 256 11.11 21.04 -2.49
N PHE A 257 12.28 20.39 -2.44
CA PHE A 257 12.53 19.22 -1.61
C PHE A 257 12.41 19.50 -0.10
N LEU A 258 12.53 20.76 0.34
CA LEU A 258 12.33 21.14 1.74
C LEU A 258 10.85 21.15 2.16
N ASP A 259 9.90 21.21 1.21
CA ASP A 259 8.47 21.11 1.50
C ASP A 259 8.15 19.67 1.95
N PRO A 260 7.79 19.44 3.22
CA PRO A 260 7.47 18.10 3.72
C PRO A 260 6.19 17.53 3.07
N ASP A 261 5.31 18.40 2.58
CA ASP A 261 4.05 18.06 1.93
C ASP A 261 4.16 17.98 0.40
N LEU A 262 5.38 17.97 -0.15
CA LEU A 262 5.59 17.89 -1.60
C LEU A 262 4.99 16.58 -2.17
N THR A 263 4.03 16.75 -3.08
CA THR A 263 3.44 15.66 -3.88
C THR A 263 3.85 15.80 -5.34
N LEU A 264 3.72 14.72 -6.12
CA LEU A 264 3.98 14.76 -7.57
C LEU A 264 3.02 15.71 -8.30
N ASP A 265 1.78 15.84 -7.84
CA ASP A 265 0.78 16.80 -8.33
C ASP A 265 1.19 18.26 -8.07
N ARG A 266 1.72 18.57 -6.88
CA ARG A 266 2.30 19.89 -6.58
C ARG A 266 3.51 20.19 -7.48
N LEU A 267 4.37 19.19 -7.70
CA LEU A 267 5.53 19.32 -8.59
C LEU A 267 5.09 19.53 -10.06
N ALA A 268 4.05 18.83 -10.51
CA ALA A 268 3.45 19.00 -11.82
C ALA A 268 2.89 20.41 -12.02
N ARG A 269 2.14 20.92 -11.04
CA ARG A 269 1.64 22.31 -11.05
C ARG A 269 2.77 23.33 -11.11
N LYS A 270 3.80 23.19 -10.26
CA LYS A 270 4.94 24.14 -10.20
C LYS A 270 5.79 24.13 -11.48
N SER A 271 5.89 22.99 -12.17
CA SER A 271 6.67 22.85 -13.40
C SER A 271 5.86 23.10 -14.68
N GLY A 272 4.53 23.02 -14.61
CA GLY A 272 3.62 23.03 -15.76
C GLY A 272 3.68 21.75 -16.61
N ILE A 273 4.26 20.66 -16.08
CA ILE A 273 4.44 19.39 -16.78
C ILE A 273 3.48 18.36 -16.16
N PRO A 274 2.74 17.57 -16.96
CA PRO A 274 1.89 16.51 -16.44
C PRO A 274 2.66 15.53 -15.53
N ALA A 275 2.09 15.21 -14.36
CA ALA A 275 2.68 14.31 -13.37
C ALA A 275 3.15 12.97 -13.95
N LYS A 276 2.37 12.40 -14.89
CA LYS A 276 2.73 11.16 -15.59
C LYS A 276 4.02 11.31 -16.41
N GLN A 277 4.19 12.43 -17.13
CA GLN A 277 5.40 12.67 -17.90
C GLN A 277 6.61 12.83 -16.98
N ILE A 278 6.47 13.60 -15.89
CA ILE A 278 7.54 13.74 -14.87
C ILE A 278 7.96 12.36 -14.34
N SER A 279 6.99 11.54 -13.89
CA SER A 279 7.29 10.21 -13.35
C SER A 279 7.95 9.30 -14.38
N THR A 280 7.46 9.27 -15.63
CA THR A 280 8.03 8.44 -16.69
C THR A 280 9.44 8.90 -17.07
N SER A 281 9.67 10.21 -17.24
CA SER A 281 10.97 10.76 -17.60
C SER A 281 12.01 10.52 -16.50
N ILE A 282 11.65 10.77 -15.23
CA ILE A 282 12.55 10.53 -14.09
C ILE A 282 12.91 9.05 -13.96
N ASN A 283 11.91 8.16 -14.07
CA ASN A 283 12.15 6.71 -14.02
C ASN A 283 13.08 6.25 -15.13
N GLN A 284 12.92 6.77 -16.36
CA GLN A 284 13.76 6.35 -17.49
C GLN A 284 15.17 6.91 -17.45
N VAL A 285 15.32 8.19 -17.09
CA VAL A 285 16.64 8.85 -17.11
C VAL A 285 17.48 8.44 -15.89
N TYR A 286 16.88 8.38 -14.70
CA TYR A 286 17.62 8.06 -13.47
C TYR A 286 17.54 6.60 -13.04
N GLY A 287 16.69 5.78 -13.67
CA GLY A 287 16.45 4.39 -13.24
C GLY A 287 15.79 4.26 -11.86
N ARG A 288 15.24 5.35 -11.33
CA ARG A 288 14.68 5.46 -9.98
C ARG A 288 13.53 6.44 -9.94
N ASN A 289 12.72 6.37 -8.89
CA ASN A 289 11.48 7.11 -8.80
C ASN A 289 11.67 8.54 -8.24
N ILE A 290 10.75 9.47 -8.52
CA ILE A 290 10.90 10.88 -8.10
C ILE A 290 10.96 11.06 -6.57
N SER A 291 10.33 10.17 -5.80
CA SER A 291 10.44 10.20 -4.34
C SER A 291 11.88 9.91 -3.88
N GLN A 292 12.54 8.93 -4.50
CA GLN A 292 13.96 8.63 -4.24
C GLN A 292 14.85 9.81 -4.62
N VAL A 293 14.62 10.42 -5.80
CA VAL A 293 15.36 11.61 -6.23
C VAL A 293 15.23 12.74 -5.21
N ILE A 294 14.01 13.10 -4.79
CA ILE A 294 13.78 14.14 -3.78
C ILE A 294 14.45 13.80 -2.46
N ASN A 295 14.32 12.56 -1.98
CA ASN A 295 14.93 12.15 -0.72
C ASN A 295 16.45 12.22 -0.75
N GLU A 296 17.10 12.03 -1.91
CA GLU A 296 18.54 12.25 -2.03
C GLU A 296 18.93 13.71 -1.81
N TYR A 297 18.21 14.66 -2.42
CA TYR A 297 18.42 16.08 -2.14
C TYR A 297 18.20 16.41 -0.65
N ARG A 298 17.16 15.84 -0.03
CA ARG A 298 16.93 15.99 1.41
C ARG A 298 18.07 15.43 2.26
N ILE A 299 18.63 14.27 1.90
CA ILE A 299 19.75 13.67 2.63
C ILE A 299 21.05 14.46 2.42
N GLU A 300 21.31 14.99 1.22
CA GLU A 300 22.45 15.88 1.01
C GLU A 300 22.35 17.15 1.86
N ARG A 301 21.15 17.73 1.97
CA ARG A 301 20.90 18.84 2.91
C ARG A 301 21.16 18.44 4.36
N ALA A 302 20.69 17.26 4.76
CA ALA A 302 20.91 16.76 6.12
C ALA A 302 22.39 16.53 6.44
N LYS A 303 23.17 15.98 5.50
CA LYS A 303 24.63 15.80 5.64
C LYS A 303 25.33 17.14 5.88
N GLN A 304 24.98 18.16 5.09
CA GLN A 304 25.52 19.51 5.28
C GLN A 304 25.19 20.05 6.68
N LEU A 305 23.94 19.93 7.12
CA LEU A 305 23.51 20.40 8.44
C LEU A 305 24.17 19.63 9.60
N LEU A 306 24.43 18.33 9.44
CA LEU A 306 25.11 17.51 10.45
C LEU A 306 26.55 17.94 10.70
N ILE A 307 27.23 18.46 9.65
CA ILE A 307 28.64 18.88 9.70
C ILE A 307 28.77 20.37 10.07
N SER A 308 27.85 21.20 9.60
CA SER A 308 27.93 22.67 9.75
C SER A 308 27.23 23.21 11.00
N THR A 309 26.43 22.40 11.71
CA THR A 309 25.65 22.85 12.86
C THR A 309 25.63 21.83 14.00
N ASP A 310 25.47 22.33 15.23
CA ASP A 310 25.25 21.52 16.44
C ASP A 310 23.77 21.19 16.69
N LYS A 311 22.90 21.40 15.69
CA LYS A 311 21.47 21.11 15.81
C LYS A 311 21.25 19.63 16.17
N THR A 312 20.18 19.35 16.91
CA THR A 312 19.80 17.97 17.20
C THR A 312 19.42 17.23 15.90
N ILE A 313 19.64 15.91 15.86
CA ILE A 313 19.25 15.09 14.69
C ILE A 313 17.75 15.27 14.37
N THR A 314 16.93 15.47 15.41
CA THR A 314 15.50 15.76 15.25
C THR A 314 15.24 17.04 14.46
N GLN A 315 15.90 18.14 14.82
CA GLN A 315 15.78 19.40 14.09
C GLN A 315 16.29 19.26 12.66
N ILE A 316 17.41 18.56 12.47
CA ILE A 316 18.02 18.41 11.15
C ILE A 316 17.12 17.70 10.16
N TYR A 317 16.43 16.63 10.55
CA TYR A 317 15.56 15.95 9.60
C TYR A 317 14.34 16.80 9.23
N PHE A 318 13.78 17.56 10.18
CA PHE A 318 12.70 18.51 9.89
C PHE A 318 13.18 19.61 8.94
N ASP A 319 14.34 20.21 9.22
CA ASP A 319 14.98 21.24 8.39
C ASP A 319 15.40 20.74 7.01
N SER A 320 15.45 19.41 6.83
CA SER A 320 15.76 18.76 5.56
C SER A 320 14.51 18.29 4.81
N GLY A 321 13.30 18.64 5.29
CA GLY A 321 12.03 18.32 4.63
C GLY A 321 11.45 16.94 4.94
N PHE A 322 11.97 16.21 5.95
CA PHE A 322 11.36 14.95 6.39
C PHE A 322 10.31 15.19 7.48
N GLN A 323 9.19 14.45 7.41
CA GLN A 323 8.14 14.50 8.45
C GLN A 323 8.37 13.49 9.58
N THR A 324 9.00 12.35 9.28
CA THR A 324 9.15 11.26 10.25
C THR A 324 10.60 10.83 10.38
N LYS A 325 11.02 10.62 11.64
CA LYS A 325 12.34 10.08 11.98
C LYS A 325 12.62 8.71 11.33
N SER A 326 11.60 7.86 11.20
CA SER A 326 11.74 6.53 10.60
C SER A 326 12.12 6.61 9.13
N ASN A 327 11.46 7.49 8.36
CA ASN A 327 11.79 7.72 6.95
C ASN A 327 13.19 8.31 6.80
N PHE A 328 13.49 9.37 7.57
CA PHE A 328 14.80 10.01 7.57
C PHE A 328 15.93 9.01 7.83
N ASN A 329 15.88 8.27 8.95
CA ASN A 329 16.94 7.32 9.29
C ASN A 329 17.13 6.25 8.21
N ARG A 330 16.03 5.75 7.64
CA ARG A 330 16.08 4.73 6.58
C ARG A 330 16.77 5.27 5.32
N GLU A 331 16.35 6.43 4.82
CA GLU A 331 16.94 7.00 3.60
C GLU A 331 18.38 7.46 3.85
N PHE A 332 18.68 8.00 5.03
CA PHE A 332 20.04 8.39 5.41
C PHE A 332 20.98 7.19 5.39
N THR A 333 20.62 6.09 6.03
CA THR A 333 21.44 4.87 6.03
C THR A 333 21.48 4.19 4.68
N ARG A 334 20.40 4.23 3.88
CA ARG A 334 20.41 3.70 2.50
C ARG A 334 21.43 4.43 1.62
N ILE A 335 21.54 5.76 1.75
CA ILE A 335 22.40 6.59 0.90
C ILE A 335 23.83 6.70 1.42
N THR A 336 24.01 6.75 2.74
CA THR A 336 25.33 6.99 3.37
C THR A 336 25.96 5.73 3.96
N GLU A 337 25.24 4.61 4.00
CA GLU A 337 25.62 3.36 4.68
C GLU A 337 25.88 3.51 6.20
N GLN A 338 25.56 4.66 6.77
CA GLN A 338 25.79 5.01 8.17
C GLN A 338 24.52 5.56 8.82
N THR A 339 24.48 5.57 10.16
CA THR A 339 23.42 6.29 10.88
C THR A 339 23.75 7.79 10.95
N PRO A 340 22.76 8.69 11.06
CA PRO A 340 23.02 10.13 11.19
C PRO A 340 23.97 10.48 12.36
N SER A 341 23.84 9.77 13.49
CA SER A 341 24.73 9.93 14.64
C SER A 341 26.17 9.51 14.30
N ALA A 342 26.34 8.33 13.70
CA ALA A 342 27.66 7.82 13.31
C ALA A 342 28.33 8.72 12.25
N TYR A 343 27.54 9.23 11.30
CA TYR A 343 28.02 10.17 10.29
C TYR A 343 28.51 11.48 10.90
N ARG A 344 27.80 12.03 11.90
CA ARG A 344 28.28 13.23 12.62
C ARG A 344 29.59 12.96 13.35
N SER A 345 29.68 11.86 14.10
CA SER A 345 30.89 11.52 14.84
C SER A 345 32.10 11.32 13.92
N SER A 346 31.94 10.59 12.81
CA SER A 346 33.04 10.32 11.87
C SER A 346 33.60 11.59 11.22
N GLN A 347 32.76 12.61 11.00
CA GLN A 347 33.20 13.90 10.44
C GLN A 347 33.77 14.86 11.48
N GLN A 348 33.50 14.64 12.77
CA GLN A 348 34.12 15.39 13.87
C GLN A 348 35.47 14.80 14.27
N ASP A 349 35.65 13.47 14.21
CA ASP A 349 36.91 12.80 14.52
C ASP A 349 37.97 12.90 13.40
N GLY A 350 37.55 13.28 12.18
CA GLY A 350 38.42 13.50 11.02
C GLY A 350 38.81 14.95 10.74
N LYS A 351 38.40 15.90 11.61
CA LYS A 351 38.85 17.31 11.62
C LYS A 351 39.93 17.48 12.67
#